data_AF-A0A927ASP8-F1
#
_entry.id   AF-A0A927ASP8-F1
#
_cell.length_a   1.000
_cell.length_b   1.000
_cell.length_c   1.000
_cell.angle_alpha   90.00
_cell.angle_beta   90.00
_cell.angle_gamma   90.00
#
_symmetry.space_group_name_H-M   'P 1'
#
loop_
_entity.id
_entity.type
_entity.pdbx_description
1 polymer ?
#
loop_
_entity_poly.entity_id
_entity_poly.type
_entity_poly.pdbx_seq_one_letter_code
_entity_poly.pdbx_strand_id
1 'polypeptide(L)'
;MKKIITQRYAVKTRRCTEKIIFNYFSVHLRVFTAYLCVAALFSCVDEVQLPIRQTERRLVVEGLITDGPFPWVRLTYTGYYNSSNPAPPELVINDALVQIRDEEGRSVRLVPDPFAPAYYGLRDSSFVGKVGRSYTLSVTLPDGSRYESRPERLNPVPPLEPLRARYRRGLSELGQPDLYDILVDTQDPSALGNYYRWSSLAYVPRWTEFDPRHPPFNPFGPICGTCSCWVPSYGPPTDVLSDALINGNRISGRIVYSVPIMAVSAYYVQIRQYSLTRAAYQYWNLFEQQRTRTGSLFDPQPASIEGNVRAVSDTTKLALGFFGASAMSQQRLTIPGDTINYDRFLINGKRFIPPTGDCYTNFSQPILVPPQGWPPR
;
A
#
# COMPACT_ATOMS: atom_id res chain seq x y z
N MET A 1 11.08 -66.17 -74.80
CA MET A 1 10.39 -67.03 -75.79
C MET A 1 9.42 -66.18 -76.61
N LYS A 2 8.95 -66.63 -77.78
CA LYS A 2 8.07 -65.84 -78.70
C LYS A 2 6.57 -66.09 -78.47
N LYS A 3 5.77 -65.01 -78.61
CA LYS A 3 4.38 -64.88 -79.14
C LYS A 3 3.89 -63.45 -78.73
N ILE A 4 3.50 -62.49 -79.57
CA ILE A 4 2.64 -62.45 -80.79
C ILE A 4 1.23 -62.96 -80.43
N ILE A 5 0.10 -62.24 -80.59
CA ILE A 5 -0.36 -61.14 -81.49
C ILE A 5 -1.15 -60.09 -80.64
N THR A 6 -1.66 -58.91 -81.04
CA THR A 6 -1.87 -58.18 -82.32
C THR A 6 -1.86 -56.63 -82.11
N GLN A 7 -2.01 -55.83 -83.17
CA GLN A 7 -2.35 -54.38 -83.11
C GLN A 7 -3.87 -54.13 -83.19
N ARG A 8 -4.34 -52.99 -82.64
CA ARG A 8 -5.16 -51.97 -83.35
C ARG A 8 -5.22 -50.64 -82.58
N TYR A 9 -5.50 -49.55 -83.28
CA TYR A 9 -5.59 -48.17 -82.79
C TYR A 9 -7.04 -47.64 -82.79
N ALA A 10 -7.22 -46.41 -82.24
CA ALA A 10 -8.37 -45.49 -82.37
C ALA A 10 -9.60 -45.70 -81.44
N VAL A 11 -10.34 -44.68 -80.96
CA VAL A 11 -10.09 -43.23 -80.70
C VAL A 11 -11.29 -42.66 -79.88
N LYS A 12 -11.09 -41.64 -79.01
CA LYS A 12 -12.08 -40.70 -78.36
C LYS A 12 -13.54 -41.16 -78.07
N THR A 13 -14.10 -40.86 -76.90
CA THR A 13 -14.54 -39.47 -76.61
C THR A 13 -14.71 -39.10 -75.11
N ARG A 14 -14.25 -37.87 -74.83
CA ARG A 14 -14.40 -36.98 -73.65
C ARG A 14 -15.47 -37.30 -72.57
N ARG A 15 -15.01 -37.34 -71.30
CA ARG A 15 -15.73 -36.82 -70.11
C ARG A 15 -15.05 -35.52 -69.65
N CYS A 16 -15.67 -34.34 -69.86
CA CYS A 16 -15.14 -33.03 -69.43
C CYS A 16 -16.24 -32.03 -69.04
N THR A 17 -16.91 -32.22 -67.90
CA THR A 17 -17.88 -31.24 -67.34
C THR A 17 -17.92 -31.26 -65.81
N GLU A 18 -18.21 -32.41 -65.19
CA GLU A 18 -18.51 -32.51 -63.75
C GLU A 18 -17.36 -32.04 -62.83
N LYS A 19 -16.09 -32.36 -63.17
CA LYS A 19 -14.92 -31.99 -62.36
C LYS A 19 -14.67 -30.48 -62.24
N ILE A 20 -15.29 -29.65 -63.08
CA ILE A 20 -15.10 -28.19 -63.04
C ILE A 20 -15.98 -27.56 -61.96
N ILE A 21 -17.26 -27.95 -61.90
CA ILE A 21 -18.27 -27.34 -61.01
C ILE A 21 -17.91 -27.54 -59.53
N PHE A 22 -17.52 -28.76 -59.14
CA PHE A 22 -17.18 -29.08 -57.75
C PHE A 22 -15.93 -28.31 -57.26
N ASN A 23 -14.94 -28.13 -58.14
CA ASN A 23 -13.78 -27.30 -57.85
C ASN A 23 -14.13 -25.81 -57.78
N TYR A 24 -15.00 -25.32 -58.67
CA TYR A 24 -15.49 -23.93 -58.64
C TYR A 24 -16.15 -23.62 -57.29
N PHE A 25 -17.07 -24.48 -56.82
CA PHE A 25 -17.76 -24.29 -55.56
C PHE A 25 -16.81 -24.35 -54.35
N SER A 26 -15.86 -25.29 -54.34
CA SER A 26 -14.82 -25.39 -53.31
C SER A 26 -13.88 -24.17 -53.29
N VAL A 27 -13.51 -23.63 -54.46
CA VAL A 27 -12.65 -22.43 -54.54
C VAL A 27 -13.41 -21.19 -54.09
N HIS A 28 -14.65 -20.98 -54.54
CA HIS A 28 -15.47 -19.85 -54.08
C HIS A 28 -15.77 -19.90 -52.59
N LEU A 29 -16.07 -21.08 -52.01
CA LEU A 29 -16.27 -21.21 -50.57
C LEU A 29 -14.99 -20.86 -49.79
N ARG A 30 -13.82 -21.33 -50.24
CA ARG A 30 -12.52 -20.98 -49.63
C ARG A 30 -12.20 -19.49 -49.72
N VAL A 31 -12.42 -18.88 -50.89
CA VAL A 31 -12.27 -17.43 -51.10
C VAL A 31 -13.23 -16.65 -50.21
N PHE A 32 -14.48 -17.08 -50.07
CA PHE A 32 -15.47 -16.43 -49.21
C PHE A 32 -15.09 -16.54 -47.73
N THR A 33 -14.64 -17.71 -47.23
CA THR A 33 -14.10 -17.82 -45.87
C THR A 33 -12.83 -17.00 -45.67
N ALA A 34 -11.94 -16.89 -46.67
CA ALA A 34 -10.77 -16.02 -46.59
C ALA A 34 -11.19 -14.54 -46.49
N TYR A 35 -12.17 -14.12 -47.28
CA TYR A 35 -12.72 -12.76 -47.23
C TYR A 35 -13.41 -12.46 -45.89
N LEU A 36 -14.14 -13.42 -45.32
CA LEU A 36 -14.78 -13.30 -44.01
C LEU A 36 -13.75 -13.22 -42.88
N CYS A 37 -12.70 -14.04 -42.91
CA CYS A 37 -11.59 -13.97 -41.96
C CYS A 37 -10.79 -12.66 -42.08
N VAL A 38 -10.57 -12.16 -43.29
CA VAL A 38 -9.95 -10.84 -43.51
C VAL A 38 -10.85 -9.71 -42.99
N ALA A 39 -12.16 -9.76 -43.23
CA ALA A 39 -13.11 -8.79 -42.69
C ALA A 39 -13.14 -8.79 -41.14
N ALA A 40 -13.03 -9.96 -40.51
CA ALA A 40 -12.94 -10.08 -39.05
C ALA A 40 -11.66 -9.42 -38.46
N LEU A 41 -10.58 -9.32 -39.24
CA LEU A 41 -9.36 -8.60 -38.86
C LEU A 41 -9.50 -7.06 -38.95
N PHE A 42 -10.55 -6.54 -39.59
CA PHE A 42 -10.91 -5.12 -39.60
C PHE A 42 -11.96 -4.73 -38.53
N SER A 43 -12.11 -5.55 -37.49
CA SER A 43 -12.92 -5.24 -36.30
C SER A 43 -12.25 -4.17 -35.44
N CYS A 44 -12.25 -2.91 -35.90
CA CYS A 44 -11.88 -1.75 -35.08
C CYS A 44 -12.84 -1.66 -33.88
N VAL A 45 -12.31 -1.89 -32.68
CA VAL A 45 -13.02 -1.58 -31.43
C VAL A 45 -12.71 -0.13 -31.10
N ASP A 46 -13.68 0.76 -31.31
CA ASP A 46 -13.56 2.15 -30.89
C ASP A 46 -13.44 2.21 -29.36
N GLU A 47 -12.41 2.89 -28.85
CA GLU A 47 -12.33 3.21 -27.43
C GLU A 47 -13.48 4.17 -27.06
N VAL A 48 -14.36 3.72 -26.17
CA VAL A 48 -15.37 4.60 -25.56
C VAL A 48 -14.66 5.56 -24.62
N GLN A 49 -14.18 6.68 -25.17
CA GLN A 49 -13.58 7.78 -24.42
C GLN A 49 -14.66 8.48 -23.57
N LEU A 50 -14.94 7.89 -22.41
CA LEU A 50 -15.76 8.50 -21.38
C LEU A 50 -15.17 9.88 -21.05
N PRO A 51 -15.90 10.99 -21.22
CA PRO A 51 -15.36 12.31 -20.98
C PRO A 51 -14.94 12.41 -19.51
N ILE A 52 -13.64 12.63 -19.29
CA ILE A 52 -13.05 12.71 -17.95
C ILE A 52 -13.76 13.84 -17.21
N ARG A 53 -14.60 13.48 -16.23
CA ARG A 53 -15.27 14.46 -15.38
C ARG A 53 -14.19 15.20 -14.59
N GLN A 54 -13.89 16.42 -15.01
CA GLN A 54 -13.01 17.33 -14.29
C GLN A 54 -13.68 17.71 -12.96
N THR A 55 -13.45 16.88 -11.95
CA THR A 55 -13.85 17.19 -10.58
C THR A 55 -12.95 18.30 -10.05
N GLU A 56 -13.56 19.31 -9.40
CA GLU A 56 -12.80 20.31 -8.65
C GLU A 56 -11.86 19.61 -7.67
N ARG A 57 -10.60 20.08 -7.61
CA ARG A 57 -9.60 19.55 -6.67
C ARG A 57 -10.11 19.71 -5.24
N ARG A 58 -10.38 18.59 -4.56
CA ARG A 58 -10.80 18.62 -3.16
C ARG A 58 -9.59 18.59 -2.25
N LEU A 59 -9.68 19.30 -1.12
CA LEU A 59 -8.72 19.15 -0.03
C LEU A 59 -8.81 17.72 0.55
N VAL A 60 -7.65 17.14 0.84
CA VAL A 60 -7.47 15.90 1.59
C VAL A 60 -6.71 16.23 2.87
N VAL A 61 -7.27 15.86 4.02
CA VAL A 61 -6.72 16.13 5.34
C VAL A 61 -6.55 14.82 6.10
N GLU A 62 -5.33 14.32 6.22
CA GLU A 62 -5.01 13.24 7.15
C GLU A 62 -4.34 13.85 8.37
N GLY A 63 -4.68 13.44 9.59
CA GLY A 63 -3.97 13.94 10.77
C GLY A 63 -4.26 13.18 12.04
N LEU A 64 -3.35 13.29 13.00
CA LEU A 64 -3.47 12.62 14.30
C LEU A 64 -2.80 13.43 15.41
N ILE A 65 -3.56 13.69 16.48
CA ILE A 65 -3.01 14.04 17.79
C ILE A 65 -3.09 12.84 18.74
N THR A 66 -2.04 12.68 19.55
CA THR A 66 -1.96 11.63 20.59
C THR A 66 -1.55 12.22 21.94
N ASP A 67 -1.58 11.37 22.96
CA ASP A 67 -0.95 11.57 24.27
C ASP A 67 0.60 11.41 24.25
N GLY A 68 1.18 11.13 23.07
CA GLY A 68 2.61 11.29 22.79
C GLY A 68 2.96 12.63 22.11
N PRO A 69 4.26 12.97 22.05
CA PRO A 69 4.74 14.17 21.35
C PRO A 69 4.59 14.08 19.82
N PHE A 70 4.75 15.22 19.15
CA PHE A 70 4.71 15.37 17.70
C PHE A 70 3.36 14.99 17.05
N PRO A 71 2.26 15.70 17.38
CA PRO A 71 1.06 15.65 16.56
C PRO A 71 1.37 16.11 15.13
N TRP A 72 0.70 15.50 14.15
CA TRP A 72 0.96 15.75 12.73
C TRP A 72 -0.33 15.86 11.90
N VAL A 73 -0.25 16.61 10.82
CA VAL A 73 -1.31 16.76 9.79
C VAL A 73 -0.63 16.74 8.42
N ARG A 74 -1.24 16.07 7.45
CA ARG A 74 -0.83 16.01 6.05
C ARG A 74 -1.92 16.64 5.18
N LEU A 75 -1.55 17.60 4.35
CA LEU A 75 -2.48 18.33 3.47
C LEU A 75 -2.11 18.16 2.00
N THR A 76 -3.00 17.55 1.22
CA THR A 76 -2.84 17.42 -0.24
C THR A 76 -4.16 17.72 -0.96
N TYR A 77 -4.09 17.94 -2.27
CA TYR A 77 -5.26 17.90 -3.15
C TYR A 77 -5.52 16.49 -3.69
N THR A 78 -6.76 16.21 -4.08
CA THR A 78 -7.09 15.06 -4.91
C THR A 78 -6.38 15.14 -6.26
N GLY A 79 -5.74 14.04 -6.67
CA GLY A 79 -5.14 13.85 -7.98
C GLY A 79 -5.15 12.38 -8.38
N TYR A 80 -4.38 12.04 -9.42
CA TYR A 80 -4.21 10.64 -9.81
C TYR A 80 -3.52 9.85 -8.70
N TYR A 81 -4.06 8.67 -8.37
CA TYR A 81 -3.42 7.76 -7.43
C TYR A 81 -2.14 7.20 -8.05
N ASN A 82 -0.98 7.64 -7.54
CA ASN A 82 0.26 6.89 -7.66
C ASN A 82 0.63 6.34 -6.27
N SER A 83 1.31 5.19 -6.25
CA SER A 83 1.83 4.59 -5.02
C SER A 83 3.16 5.23 -4.58
N SER A 84 3.38 6.50 -4.92
CA SER A 84 4.63 7.21 -4.73
C SER A 84 4.63 7.97 -3.40
N ASN A 85 5.72 7.83 -2.65
CA ASN A 85 6.03 8.67 -1.50
C ASN A 85 7.45 9.21 -1.71
N PRO A 86 7.67 10.55 -1.77
CA PRO A 86 6.71 11.63 -1.56
C PRO A 86 5.59 11.70 -2.62
N ALA A 87 4.51 12.40 -2.27
CA ALA A 87 3.43 12.71 -3.20
C ALA A 87 3.89 13.71 -4.29
N PRO A 88 3.24 13.74 -5.47
CA PRO A 88 3.57 14.70 -6.53
C PRO A 88 3.53 16.16 -6.05
N PRO A 89 4.54 17.00 -6.39
CA PRO A 89 4.62 18.38 -5.92
C PRO A 89 3.37 19.22 -6.24
N GLU A 90 2.70 18.96 -7.36
CA GLU A 90 1.49 19.64 -7.80
C GLU A 90 0.22 19.28 -7.00
N LEU A 91 0.30 18.31 -6.09
CA LEU A 91 -0.76 17.93 -5.15
C LEU A 91 -0.45 18.35 -3.70
N VAL A 92 0.77 18.80 -3.42
CA VAL A 92 1.24 19.18 -2.08
C VAL A 92 0.74 20.56 -1.67
N ILE A 93 0.43 20.73 -0.37
CA ILE A 93 0.10 22.03 0.23
C ILE A 93 1.11 22.28 1.37
N ASN A 94 2.00 23.27 1.22
CA ASN A 94 3.02 23.62 2.22
C ASN A 94 2.75 24.96 2.93
N ASP A 95 2.01 25.89 2.31
CA ASP A 95 1.84 27.27 2.82
C ASP A 95 0.52 27.52 3.58
N ALA A 96 -0.19 26.47 3.98
CA ALA A 96 -1.40 26.59 4.81
C ALA A 96 -1.10 26.98 6.27
N LEU A 97 -2.01 27.72 6.89
CA LEU A 97 -2.05 27.91 8.34
C LEU A 97 -2.81 26.73 8.97
N VAL A 98 -2.09 25.89 9.71
CA VAL A 98 -2.61 24.68 10.35
C VAL A 98 -2.55 24.84 11.87
N GLN A 99 -3.68 24.66 12.57
CA GLN A 99 -3.80 24.87 14.01
C GLN A 99 -4.65 23.77 14.65
N ILE A 100 -4.15 23.17 15.74
CA ILE A 100 -4.92 22.25 16.59
C ILE A 100 -5.33 23.00 17.86
N ARG A 101 -6.59 22.85 18.29
CA ARG A 101 -7.14 23.41 19.52
C ARG A 101 -7.74 22.30 20.39
N ASP A 102 -7.64 22.44 21.71
CA ASP A 102 -8.35 21.59 22.67
C ASP A 102 -9.57 22.30 23.28
N GLU A 103 -10.44 21.53 23.92
CA GLU A 103 -11.70 22.01 24.51
C GLU A 103 -11.56 23.08 25.61
N GLU A 104 -10.35 23.31 26.16
CA GLU A 104 -10.07 24.43 27.07
C GLU A 104 -9.61 25.70 26.34
N GLY A 105 -9.63 25.70 25.00
CA GLY A 105 -9.21 26.81 24.15
C GLY A 105 -7.69 26.92 23.94
N ARG A 106 -6.89 26.10 24.63
CA ARG A 106 -5.45 25.99 24.40
C ARG A 106 -5.23 25.48 22.97
N SER A 107 -4.35 26.11 22.21
CA SER A 107 -4.09 25.73 20.81
C SER A 107 -2.62 25.87 20.44
N VAL A 108 -2.24 25.20 19.36
CA VAL A 108 -0.89 25.22 18.80
C VAL A 108 -0.94 25.30 17.28
N ARG A 109 -0.03 26.06 16.68
CA ARG A 109 0.17 26.11 15.23
C ARG A 109 1.16 25.02 14.83
N LEU A 110 0.81 24.19 13.86
CA LEU A 110 1.76 23.28 13.22
C LEU A 110 2.54 24.04 12.13
N VAL A 111 3.78 23.63 11.89
CA VAL A 111 4.65 24.18 10.86
C VAL A 111 5.02 23.10 9.84
N PRO A 112 5.23 23.44 8.55
CA PRO A 112 5.60 22.45 7.54
C PRO A 112 6.96 21.81 7.86
N ASP A 113 7.05 20.53 7.53
CA ASP A 113 8.28 19.74 7.63
C ASP A 113 9.19 20.03 6.41
N PRO A 114 10.49 20.34 6.62
CA PRO A 114 11.39 20.73 5.52
C PRO A 114 11.93 19.52 4.72
N PHE A 115 11.68 18.30 5.19
CA PHE A 115 12.13 17.03 4.57
C PHE A 115 10.95 16.15 4.13
N ALA A 116 9.74 16.39 4.62
CA ALA A 116 8.51 15.68 4.25
C ALA A 116 7.43 16.64 3.72
N PRO A 117 7.42 16.97 2.42
CA PRO A 117 6.41 17.85 1.80
C PRO A 117 4.97 17.39 2.07
N ALA A 118 4.04 18.34 2.17
CA ALA A 118 2.66 18.20 2.64
C ALA A 118 2.47 17.86 4.14
N TYR A 119 3.51 17.48 4.89
CA TYR A 119 3.40 17.23 6.32
C TYR A 119 3.63 18.51 7.13
N TYR A 120 2.84 18.66 8.18
CA TYR A 120 2.92 19.68 9.21
C TYR A 120 3.03 18.99 10.57
N GLY A 121 3.86 19.55 11.46
CA GLY A 121 4.01 19.04 12.81
C GLY A 121 4.51 20.11 13.78
N LEU A 122 4.89 19.67 14.98
CA LEU A 122 5.61 20.49 15.96
C LEU A 122 7.10 20.19 15.91
N ARG A 123 7.93 21.22 16.11
CA ARG A 123 9.38 21.09 16.26
C ARG A 123 9.82 20.95 17.72
N ASP A 124 8.84 20.86 18.61
CA ASP A 124 8.97 20.69 20.06
C ASP A 124 7.87 19.77 20.59
N SER A 125 7.89 19.50 21.90
CA SER A 125 6.93 18.65 22.61
C SER A 125 5.97 19.44 23.52
N SER A 126 5.76 20.74 23.29
CA SER A 126 4.98 21.63 24.17
C SER A 126 3.47 21.34 24.15
N PHE A 127 2.94 20.82 23.04
CA PHE A 127 1.52 20.52 22.90
C PHE A 127 1.31 19.03 22.65
N VAL A 128 1.04 18.32 23.74
CA VAL A 128 0.61 16.92 23.77
C VAL A 128 -0.91 16.85 24.04
N GLY A 129 -1.54 15.79 23.55
CA GLY A 129 -2.94 15.48 23.85
C GLY A 129 -3.14 14.98 25.29
N LYS A 130 -4.36 15.05 25.80
CA LYS A 130 -4.74 14.55 27.12
C LYS A 130 -5.95 13.64 26.99
N VAL A 131 -5.87 12.47 27.60
CA VAL A 131 -6.94 11.46 27.61
C VAL A 131 -8.24 12.05 28.16
N GLY A 132 -9.34 11.74 27.48
CA GLY A 132 -10.69 12.21 27.80
C GLY A 132 -11.10 13.49 27.08
N ARG A 133 -10.14 14.34 26.66
CA ARG A 133 -10.40 15.63 26.00
C ARG A 133 -10.72 15.53 24.51
N SER A 134 -11.40 16.55 24.01
CA SER A 134 -11.73 16.75 22.60
C SER A 134 -10.77 17.74 21.93
N TYR A 135 -10.48 17.50 20.65
CA TYR A 135 -9.57 18.29 19.82
C TYR A 135 -10.22 18.66 18.48
N THR A 136 -10.04 19.90 18.04
CA THR A 136 -10.39 20.34 16.67
C THR A 136 -9.15 20.74 15.90
N LEU A 137 -9.18 20.50 14.59
CA LEU A 137 -8.23 20.99 13.61
C LEU A 137 -8.85 22.13 12.82
N SER A 138 -8.15 23.25 12.72
CA SER A 138 -8.47 24.35 11.81
C SER A 138 -7.37 24.47 10.74
N VAL A 139 -7.77 24.63 9.48
CA VAL A 139 -6.87 24.84 8.33
C VAL A 139 -7.34 26.09 7.57
N THR A 140 -6.41 27.01 7.26
CA THR A 140 -6.64 28.06 6.27
C THR A 140 -5.65 27.87 5.12
N LEU A 141 -6.17 27.71 3.90
CA LEU A 141 -5.37 27.48 2.69
C LEU A 141 -4.84 28.82 2.12
N PRO A 142 -3.84 28.80 1.20
CA PRO A 142 -3.28 30.02 0.61
C PRO A 142 -4.27 30.87 -0.20
N ASP A 143 -5.38 30.30 -0.65
CA ASP A 143 -6.49 31.01 -1.31
C ASP A 143 -7.44 31.73 -0.31
N GLY A 144 -7.15 31.65 0.99
CA GLY A 144 -7.97 32.20 2.07
C GLY A 144 -9.16 31.33 2.50
N SER A 145 -9.42 30.21 1.82
CA SER A 145 -10.48 29.27 2.20
C SER A 145 -10.16 28.58 3.53
N ARG A 146 -11.21 28.30 4.32
CA ARG A 146 -11.08 27.82 5.71
C ARG A 146 -11.84 26.52 5.91
N TYR A 147 -11.20 25.59 6.60
CA TYR A 147 -11.74 24.28 6.94
C TYR A 147 -11.58 24.01 8.44
N GLU A 148 -12.54 23.29 9.02
CA GLU A 148 -12.53 22.90 10.43
C GLU A 148 -13.04 21.46 10.62
N SER A 149 -12.43 20.71 11.54
CA SER A 149 -12.89 19.37 11.92
C SER A 149 -14.05 19.41 12.91
N ARG A 150 -14.86 18.35 12.92
CA ARG A 150 -15.64 18.01 14.12
C ARG A 150 -14.66 17.76 15.29
N PRO A 151 -15.07 17.99 16.56
CA PRO A 151 -14.23 17.63 17.70
C PRO A 151 -14.05 16.11 17.79
N GLU A 152 -12.82 15.62 17.73
CA GLU A 152 -12.51 14.22 18.03
C GLU A 152 -12.03 14.07 19.47
N ARG A 153 -12.55 13.05 20.15
CA ARG A 153 -12.21 12.77 21.54
C ARG A 153 -11.04 11.80 21.64
N LEU A 154 -10.01 12.20 22.39
CA LEU A 154 -8.84 11.39 22.70
C LEU A 154 -9.22 10.34 23.74
N ASN A 155 -9.79 9.23 23.26
CA ASN A 155 -10.14 8.08 24.09
C ASN A 155 -8.87 7.44 24.72
N PRO A 156 -9.00 6.76 25.87
CA PRO A 156 -7.94 5.91 26.42
C PRO A 156 -7.74 4.66 25.57
N VAL A 157 -6.51 4.13 25.55
CA VAL A 157 -6.16 2.87 24.90
C VAL A 157 -5.54 1.91 25.93
N PRO A 158 -5.90 0.61 25.94
CA PRO A 158 -5.22 -0.36 26.78
C PRO A 158 -3.76 -0.56 26.32
N PRO A 159 -2.85 -0.93 27.23
CA PRO A 159 -1.46 -1.19 26.89
C PRO A 159 -1.32 -2.43 26.00
N LEU A 160 -0.40 -2.36 25.05
CA LEU A 160 0.11 -3.52 24.32
C LEU A 160 1.04 -4.32 25.24
N GLU A 161 0.78 -5.63 25.32
CA GLU A 161 1.72 -6.58 25.90
C GLU A 161 2.95 -6.78 24.99
N PRO A 162 4.04 -7.41 25.47
CA PRO A 162 5.22 -7.66 24.66
C PRO A 162 4.89 -8.39 23.36
N LEU A 163 5.31 -7.80 22.23
CA LEU A 163 5.04 -8.31 20.89
C LEU A 163 5.66 -9.69 20.69
N ARG A 164 4.97 -10.55 19.94
CA ARG A 164 5.46 -11.87 19.56
C ARG A 164 5.66 -11.94 18.05
N ALA A 165 6.69 -12.64 17.61
CA ALA A 165 6.89 -12.96 16.20
C ALA A 165 6.70 -14.46 15.96
N ARG A 166 6.12 -14.82 14.82
CA ARG A 166 6.01 -16.20 14.34
C ARG A 166 6.54 -16.27 12.91
N TYR A 167 7.59 -17.06 12.69
CA TYR A 167 8.03 -17.40 11.34
C TYR A 167 6.90 -18.15 10.60
N ARG A 168 6.60 -17.71 9.39
CA ARG A 168 5.70 -18.36 8.44
C ARG A 168 6.40 -18.49 7.09
N ARG A 169 6.52 -19.73 6.62
CA ARG A 169 7.11 -20.04 5.31
C ARG A 169 6.27 -19.44 4.17
N GLY A 170 6.92 -18.86 3.18
CA GLY A 170 6.29 -18.34 1.96
C GLY A 170 6.06 -19.44 0.92
N LEU A 171 5.18 -19.18 -0.04
CA LEU A 171 4.98 -20.04 -1.20
C LEU A 171 6.09 -19.79 -2.23
N SER A 172 7.20 -20.51 -2.10
CA SER A 172 8.38 -20.37 -2.99
C SER A 172 8.05 -20.58 -4.47
N GLU A 173 7.10 -21.44 -4.81
CA GLU A 173 6.61 -21.68 -6.17
C GLU A 173 5.96 -20.43 -6.79
N LEU A 174 5.41 -19.53 -5.96
CA LEU A 174 4.84 -18.25 -6.35
C LEU A 174 5.82 -17.08 -6.12
N GLY A 175 7.12 -17.37 -5.97
CA GLY A 175 8.17 -16.38 -5.73
C GLY A 175 8.13 -15.71 -4.36
N GLN A 176 7.17 -16.04 -3.48
CA GLN A 176 6.96 -15.34 -2.21
C GLN A 176 8.16 -15.52 -1.26
N PRO A 177 8.55 -14.47 -0.50
CA PRO A 177 9.52 -14.59 0.58
C PRO A 177 8.89 -15.29 1.80
N ASP A 178 9.73 -15.81 2.68
CA ASP A 178 9.28 -16.17 4.04
C ASP A 178 8.91 -14.90 4.82
N LEU A 179 8.12 -15.03 5.88
CA LEU A 179 7.51 -13.92 6.61
C LEU A 179 7.69 -14.09 8.13
N TYR A 180 7.82 -12.97 8.84
CA TYR A 180 7.54 -12.91 10.28
C TYR A 180 6.14 -12.32 10.48
N ASP A 181 5.17 -13.13 10.87
CA ASP A 181 3.90 -12.63 11.38
C ASP A 181 4.13 -12.00 12.76
N ILE A 182 3.69 -10.75 12.93
CA ILE A 182 3.82 -9.99 14.17
C ILE A 182 2.48 -10.01 14.88
N LEU A 183 2.45 -10.59 16.08
CA LEU A 183 1.27 -10.79 16.89
C LEU A 183 1.23 -9.79 18.05
N VAL A 184 0.07 -9.19 18.26
CA VAL A 184 -0.24 -8.39 19.45
C VAL A 184 -1.10 -9.17 20.44
N ASP A 185 -0.95 -8.82 21.71
CA ASP A 185 -1.87 -9.15 22.78
C ASP A 185 -2.19 -7.86 23.57
N THR A 186 -3.43 -7.70 23.98
CA THR A 186 -3.87 -6.57 24.82
C THR A 186 -5.18 -6.92 25.54
N GLN A 187 -5.40 -6.36 26.73
CA GLN A 187 -6.64 -6.56 27.48
C GLN A 187 -7.66 -5.50 27.10
N ASP A 188 -8.77 -5.92 26.48
CA ASP A 188 -9.90 -5.05 26.19
C ASP A 188 -10.61 -4.61 27.49
N PRO A 189 -10.92 -3.32 27.69
CA PRO A 189 -11.79 -2.88 28.78
C PRO A 189 -13.21 -3.45 28.62
N SER A 190 -13.93 -3.66 29.72
CA SER A 190 -15.33 -4.16 29.67
C SER A 190 -16.37 -3.09 29.25
N ALA A 191 -15.93 -2.02 28.60
CA ALA A 191 -16.72 -0.81 28.35
C ALA A 191 -17.14 -0.72 26.88
N LEU A 192 -18.41 -1.00 26.60
CA LEU A 192 -18.98 -1.16 25.25
C LEU A 192 -18.60 -0.06 24.25
N GLY A 193 -18.20 -0.47 23.05
CA GLY A 193 -17.91 0.39 21.90
C GLY A 193 -16.45 0.84 21.83
N ASN A 194 -15.52 -0.03 22.23
CA ASN A 194 -14.09 0.16 22.04
C ASN A 194 -13.70 -0.22 20.60
N TYR A 195 -12.98 0.69 19.94
CA TYR A 195 -12.53 0.53 18.56
C TYR A 195 -11.02 0.70 18.50
N TYR A 196 -10.35 -0.15 17.73
CA TYR A 196 -8.90 -0.19 17.68
C TYR A 196 -8.37 0.02 16.26
N ARG A 197 -7.17 0.58 16.18
CA ARG A 197 -6.34 0.60 14.97
C ARG A 197 -4.90 0.28 15.33
N TRP A 198 -4.21 -0.45 14.47
CA TRP A 198 -2.77 -0.65 14.57
C TRP A 198 -2.04 0.06 13.42
N SER A 199 -0.83 0.55 13.68
CA SER A 199 0.11 0.97 12.64
C SER A 199 1.47 0.32 12.88
N SER A 200 2.04 -0.26 11.84
CA SER A 200 3.21 -1.12 11.91
C SER A 200 4.35 -0.53 11.08
N LEU A 201 5.54 -0.43 11.67
CA LEU A 201 6.79 -0.04 11.01
C LEU A 201 7.84 -1.11 11.31
N ALA A 202 8.44 -1.69 10.28
CA ALA A 202 9.64 -2.50 10.40
C ALA A 202 10.82 -1.87 9.66
N TYR A 203 12.03 -2.13 10.16
CA TYR A 203 13.26 -1.84 9.45
C TYR A 203 13.81 -3.18 8.93
N VAL A 204 13.60 -3.42 7.64
CA VAL A 204 13.88 -4.69 6.97
C VAL A 204 15.31 -4.69 6.45
N PRO A 205 16.19 -5.61 6.87
CA PRO A 205 17.53 -5.74 6.31
C PRO A 205 17.47 -6.14 4.83
N ARG A 206 18.35 -5.54 4.03
CA ARG A 206 18.50 -5.79 2.58
C ARG A 206 19.98 -5.92 2.25
N TRP A 207 20.35 -6.97 1.53
CA TRP A 207 21.72 -7.12 1.01
C TRP A 207 21.96 -6.19 -0.18
N THR A 208 23.19 -5.68 -0.31
CA THR A 208 23.66 -4.86 -1.43
C THR A 208 24.99 -5.39 -1.98
N GLU A 209 25.33 -5.00 -3.20
CA GLU A 209 26.55 -5.48 -3.87
C GLU A 209 27.80 -4.75 -3.34
N PHE A 210 27.69 -3.48 -2.99
CA PHE A 210 28.78 -2.66 -2.44
C PHE A 210 28.52 -2.21 -0.99
N ASP A 211 29.59 -1.78 -0.30
CA ASP A 211 29.49 -1.14 1.03
C ASP A 211 28.96 0.29 0.90
N PRO A 212 27.76 0.60 1.42
CA PRO A 212 27.20 1.94 1.37
C PRO A 212 27.93 2.97 2.27
N ARG A 213 28.89 2.55 3.11
CA ARG A 213 29.78 3.44 3.88
C ARG A 213 31.07 3.77 3.15
N HIS A 214 31.53 2.88 2.27
CA HIS A 214 32.76 3.03 1.48
C HIS A 214 32.49 2.60 0.02
N PRO A 215 31.60 3.30 -0.70
CA PRO A 215 31.24 2.92 -2.07
C PRO A 215 32.47 2.99 -2.97
N PRO A 216 32.69 2.00 -3.85
CA PRO A 216 33.89 1.97 -4.68
C PRO A 216 33.86 3.06 -5.76
N PHE A 217 35.00 3.69 -5.99
CA PHE A 217 35.21 4.69 -7.05
C PHE A 217 35.05 4.16 -8.49
N ASN A 218 34.81 2.85 -8.66
CA ASN A 218 34.69 2.16 -9.93
C ASN A 218 33.58 1.10 -9.80
N PRO A 219 32.63 0.95 -10.76
CA PRO A 219 31.63 -0.12 -10.76
C PRO A 219 32.21 -1.55 -10.75
N PHE A 220 33.51 -1.73 -11.03
CA PHE A 220 34.24 -3.00 -10.85
C PHE A 220 34.95 -3.11 -9.48
N GLY A 221 34.43 -2.44 -8.45
CA GLY A 221 34.97 -2.46 -7.10
C GLY A 221 34.77 -3.78 -6.33
N PRO A 222 35.37 -3.91 -5.12
CA PRO A 222 35.21 -5.10 -4.30
C PRO A 222 33.74 -5.31 -3.87
N ILE A 223 33.18 -6.45 -4.26
CA ILE A 223 31.83 -6.87 -3.89
C ILE A 223 31.79 -7.26 -2.41
N CYS A 224 30.83 -6.70 -1.67
CA CYS A 224 30.64 -6.95 -0.25
C CYS A 224 29.49 -7.93 -0.01
N GLY A 225 29.76 -9.23 -0.09
CA GLY A 225 28.76 -10.31 0.04
C GLY A 225 28.00 -10.39 1.39
N THR A 226 28.34 -9.54 2.37
CA THR A 226 27.66 -9.41 3.67
C THR A 226 27.15 -8.00 3.96
N CYS A 227 27.27 -7.06 3.02
CA CYS A 227 26.83 -5.69 3.24
C CYS A 227 25.30 -5.59 3.27
N SER A 228 24.79 -4.75 4.17
CA SER A 228 23.36 -4.56 4.36
C SER A 228 23.02 -3.23 5.00
N CYS A 229 21.92 -2.64 4.56
CA CYS A 229 21.20 -1.57 5.25
C CYS A 229 19.82 -2.06 5.69
N TRP A 230 19.14 -1.24 6.48
CA TRP A 230 17.73 -1.44 6.77
C TRP A 230 16.88 -0.45 5.99
N VAL A 231 15.80 -0.95 5.38
CA VAL A 231 14.83 -0.16 4.62
C VAL A 231 13.53 -0.10 5.40
N PRO A 232 12.92 1.09 5.58
CA PRO A 232 11.63 1.20 6.25
C PRO A 232 10.55 0.48 5.44
N SER A 233 9.78 -0.37 6.10
CA SER A 233 8.63 -1.08 5.55
C SER A 233 7.43 -0.87 6.47
N TYR A 234 6.29 -0.56 5.87
CA TYR A 234 5.08 -0.19 6.60
C TYR A 234 4.02 -1.28 6.45
N GLY A 235 3.23 -1.49 7.51
CA GLY A 235 2.04 -2.34 7.47
C GLY A 235 0.87 -1.67 6.72
N PRO A 236 -0.27 -2.37 6.59
CA PRO A 236 -1.49 -1.75 6.10
C PRO A 236 -1.86 -0.54 6.99
N PRO A 237 -2.25 0.61 6.41
CA PRO A 237 -2.57 1.82 7.19
C PRO A 237 -3.90 1.73 7.97
N THR A 238 -4.57 0.58 7.88
CA THR A 238 -6.03 0.41 7.99
C THR A 238 -6.42 -0.80 8.82
N ASP A 239 -5.46 -1.47 9.49
CA ASP A 239 -5.75 -2.58 10.39
C ASP A 239 -6.62 -2.09 11.57
N VAL A 240 -7.92 -2.41 11.55
CA VAL A 240 -8.91 -1.98 12.55
C VAL A 240 -9.72 -3.14 13.13
N LEU A 241 -10.25 -2.93 14.33
CA LEU A 241 -11.12 -3.87 15.05
C LEU A 241 -12.22 -3.13 15.82
N SER A 242 -13.39 -3.77 15.94
CA SER A 242 -14.43 -3.41 16.90
C SER A 242 -14.49 -4.48 17.99
N ASP A 243 -14.61 -4.05 19.24
CA ASP A 243 -14.81 -4.88 20.43
C ASP A 243 -16.07 -5.73 20.44
N ALA A 244 -17.12 -5.40 19.65
CA ALA A 244 -18.48 -5.91 19.80
C ALA A 244 -18.69 -7.45 19.85
N LEU A 245 -17.71 -8.26 19.44
CA LEU A 245 -17.74 -9.73 19.54
C LEU A 245 -16.83 -10.31 20.64
N ILE A 246 -16.07 -9.45 21.33
CA ILE A 246 -15.04 -9.78 22.31
C ILE A 246 -15.02 -8.85 23.55
N ASN A 247 -15.94 -7.88 23.67
CA ASN A 247 -15.96 -6.83 24.71
C ASN A 247 -15.55 -7.32 26.11
N GLY A 248 -14.50 -6.72 26.68
CA GLY A 248 -13.93 -7.07 27.99
C GLY A 248 -13.05 -8.31 28.01
N ASN A 249 -12.86 -9.01 26.88
CA ASN A 249 -12.01 -10.19 26.75
C ASN A 249 -10.70 -9.83 26.06
N ARG A 250 -9.63 -10.53 26.44
CA ARG A 250 -8.29 -10.32 25.90
C ARG A 250 -8.26 -10.50 24.37
N ILE A 251 -7.85 -9.46 23.65
CA ILE A 251 -7.40 -9.57 22.25
C ILE A 251 -6.08 -10.32 22.30
N SER A 252 -6.02 -11.53 21.73
CA SER A 252 -4.81 -12.36 21.77
C SER A 252 -4.44 -12.91 20.40
N GLY A 253 -3.14 -12.88 20.08
CA GLY A 253 -2.60 -13.46 18.86
C GLY A 253 -3.06 -12.78 17.55
N ARG A 254 -3.57 -11.53 17.58
CA ARG A 254 -3.94 -10.81 16.36
C ARG A 254 -2.68 -10.51 15.57
N ILE A 255 -2.62 -10.97 14.31
CA ILE A 255 -1.55 -10.60 13.38
C ILE A 255 -1.84 -9.19 12.86
N VAL A 256 -0.95 -8.25 13.15
CA VAL A 256 -1.07 -6.82 12.74
C VAL A 256 -0.10 -6.44 11.62
N TYR A 257 0.83 -7.34 11.29
CA TYR A 257 1.80 -7.19 10.21
C TYR A 257 2.42 -8.54 9.85
N SER A 258 2.82 -8.72 8.59
CA SER A 258 3.70 -9.81 8.16
C SER A 258 4.93 -9.18 7.50
N VAL A 259 6.07 -9.21 8.18
CA VAL A 259 7.32 -8.59 7.72
C VAL A 259 8.04 -9.55 6.77
N PRO A 260 8.43 -9.13 5.55
CA PRO A 260 9.09 -10.03 4.60
C PRO A 260 10.56 -10.29 4.96
N ILE A 261 10.96 -11.57 4.91
CA ILE A 261 12.32 -12.03 5.15
C ILE A 261 13.11 -11.94 3.85
N MET A 262 14.04 -10.97 3.79
CA MET A 262 14.75 -10.55 2.58
C MET A 262 16.27 -10.68 2.69
N ALA A 263 16.80 -10.78 3.92
CA ALA A 263 18.20 -11.00 4.22
C ALA A 263 18.30 -11.65 5.61
N VAL A 264 19.30 -12.51 5.84
CA VAL A 264 19.56 -13.08 7.17
C VAL A 264 20.31 -12.05 8.01
N SER A 265 19.56 -11.33 8.84
CA SER A 265 20.04 -10.37 9.83
C SER A 265 18.96 -10.15 10.89
N ALA A 266 19.25 -9.39 11.94
CA ALA A 266 18.23 -9.00 12.89
C ALA A 266 17.23 -8.00 12.27
N TYR A 267 15.97 -8.11 12.68
CA TYR A 267 14.85 -7.27 12.28
C TYR A 267 14.42 -6.38 13.45
N TYR A 268 14.06 -5.13 13.18
CA TYR A 268 13.37 -4.27 14.15
C TYR A 268 11.93 -4.05 13.70
N VAL A 269 10.98 -4.15 14.64
CA VAL A 269 9.56 -3.87 14.43
C VAL A 269 9.05 -2.97 15.55
N GLN A 270 8.26 -1.96 15.20
CA GLN A 270 7.52 -1.10 16.11
C GLN A 270 6.03 -1.15 15.74
N ILE A 271 5.19 -1.49 16.72
CA ILE A 271 3.73 -1.47 16.59
C ILE A 271 3.18 -0.38 17.49
N ARG A 272 2.23 0.40 16.97
CA ARG A 272 1.41 1.34 17.73
C ARG A 272 -0.05 0.89 17.68
N GLN A 273 -0.72 0.93 18.83
CA GLN A 273 -2.13 0.65 19.02
C GLN A 273 -2.84 1.95 19.42
N TYR A 274 -3.93 2.25 18.74
CA TYR A 274 -4.75 3.45 18.90
C TYR A 274 -6.18 3.08 19.26
N SER A 275 -6.80 3.86 20.14
CA SER A 275 -8.23 3.83 20.48
C SER A 275 -9.01 4.81 19.61
N LEU A 276 -9.84 4.32 18.70
CA LEU A 276 -10.63 5.15 17.79
C LEU A 276 -11.95 5.63 18.43
N THR A 277 -12.47 6.75 17.92
CA THR A 277 -13.90 7.09 18.04
C THR A 277 -14.72 6.23 17.07
N ARG A 278 -16.04 6.10 17.27
CA ARG A 278 -16.91 5.39 16.33
C ARG A 278 -16.83 5.98 14.90
N ALA A 279 -16.73 7.30 14.79
CA ALA A 279 -16.59 8.00 13.52
C ALA A 279 -15.26 7.64 12.83
N ALA A 280 -14.14 7.68 13.57
CA ALA A 280 -12.84 7.28 13.04
C ALA A 280 -12.82 5.79 12.62
N TYR A 281 -13.44 4.90 13.40
CA TYR A 281 -13.56 3.48 13.04
C TYR A 281 -14.38 3.28 11.75
N GLN A 282 -15.52 3.96 11.62
CA GLN A 282 -16.34 3.90 10.41
C GLN A 282 -15.56 4.42 9.19
N TYR A 283 -14.83 5.53 9.33
CA TYR A 283 -13.95 6.06 8.28
C TYR A 283 -12.90 5.03 7.83
N TRP A 284 -12.10 4.48 8.76
CA TRP A 284 -11.02 3.55 8.41
C TRP A 284 -11.54 2.20 7.87
N ASN A 285 -12.67 1.72 8.37
CA ASN A 285 -13.33 0.51 7.87
C ASN A 285 -13.85 0.70 6.43
N LEU A 286 -14.50 1.83 6.13
CA LEU A 286 -14.92 2.14 4.76
C LEU A 286 -13.73 2.38 3.82
N PHE A 287 -12.63 2.97 4.31
CA PHE A 287 -11.39 3.11 3.54
C PHE A 287 -10.80 1.75 3.18
N GLU A 288 -10.70 0.81 4.12
CA GLU A 288 -10.21 -0.54 3.84
C GLU A 288 -11.14 -1.28 2.87
N GLN A 289 -12.46 -1.21 3.07
CA GLN A 289 -13.46 -1.77 2.16
C GLN A 289 -13.42 -1.15 0.75
N GLN A 290 -12.87 0.06 0.56
CA GLN A 290 -12.56 0.57 -0.78
C GLN A 290 -11.23 0.02 -1.30
N ARG A 291 -10.19 -0.03 -0.47
CA ARG A 291 -8.83 -0.47 -0.82
C ARG A 291 -8.74 -1.95 -1.21
N THR A 292 -9.57 -2.82 -0.63
CA THR A 292 -9.53 -4.28 -0.85
C THR A 292 -10.47 -4.79 -1.94
N ARG A 293 -11.18 -3.91 -2.66
CA ARG A 293 -12.05 -4.30 -3.79
C ARG A 293 -11.21 -4.76 -4.97
N THR A 294 -11.71 -5.77 -5.68
CA THR A 294 -11.09 -6.29 -6.90
C THR A 294 -11.67 -5.65 -8.17
N GLY A 295 -12.75 -4.87 -8.05
CA GLY A 295 -13.45 -4.29 -9.21
C GLY A 295 -14.38 -5.29 -9.89
N SER A 296 -14.88 -6.27 -9.14
CA SER A 296 -15.80 -7.30 -9.63
C SER A 296 -17.14 -6.68 -10.05
N LEU A 297 -17.79 -7.26 -11.06
CA LEU A 297 -19.18 -6.94 -11.42
C LEU A 297 -20.18 -7.16 -10.26
N PHE A 298 -19.79 -7.98 -9.28
CA PHE A 298 -20.56 -8.27 -8.07
C PHE A 298 -20.09 -7.49 -6.82
N ASP A 299 -19.10 -6.58 -6.94
CA ASP A 299 -18.74 -5.69 -5.83
C ASP A 299 -19.89 -4.70 -5.58
N PRO A 300 -20.39 -4.55 -4.33
CA PRO A 300 -21.45 -3.58 -4.04
C PRO A 300 -20.95 -2.15 -4.33
N GLN A 301 -21.82 -1.22 -4.73
CA GLN A 301 -21.40 0.15 -5.09
C GLN A 301 -20.51 0.80 -3.99
N PRO A 302 -19.47 1.58 -4.33
CA PRO A 302 -18.67 2.27 -3.32
C PRO A 302 -19.51 3.25 -2.50
N ALA A 303 -19.61 3.00 -1.19
CA ALA A 303 -20.15 3.97 -0.25
C ALA A 303 -19.19 5.16 -0.14
N SER A 304 -19.72 6.37 -0.02
CA SER A 304 -18.91 7.58 0.18
C SER A 304 -18.15 7.50 1.51
N ILE A 305 -16.85 7.77 1.48
CA ILE A 305 -16.06 7.97 2.69
C ILE A 305 -16.20 9.43 3.10
N GLU A 306 -17.04 9.71 4.08
CA GLU A 306 -17.15 11.05 4.65
C GLU A 306 -16.04 11.30 5.68
N GLY A 307 -15.28 12.37 5.47
CA GLY A 307 -14.33 12.89 6.45
C GLY A 307 -15.03 13.70 7.55
N ASN A 308 -14.31 13.99 8.63
CA ASN A 308 -14.80 14.85 9.70
C ASN A 308 -14.46 16.34 9.50
N VAL A 309 -13.76 16.72 8.42
CA VAL A 309 -13.34 18.09 8.09
C VAL A 309 -14.25 18.71 7.02
N ARG A 310 -14.73 19.93 7.25
CA ARG A 310 -15.63 20.68 6.35
C ARG A 310 -15.15 22.12 6.11
N ALA A 311 -15.56 22.75 5.03
CA ALA A 311 -15.37 24.19 4.85
C ALA A 311 -16.23 25.00 5.84
N VAL A 312 -15.68 26.11 6.33
CA VAL A 312 -16.34 27.00 7.31
C VAL A 312 -17.40 27.88 6.63
N SER A 313 -17.18 28.25 5.36
CA SER A 313 -18.12 29.06 4.56
C SER A 313 -19.29 28.26 3.99
N ASP A 314 -19.13 26.94 3.83
CA ASP A 314 -20.14 26.04 3.28
C ASP A 314 -19.98 24.65 3.91
N THR A 315 -20.85 24.34 4.89
CA THR A 315 -20.75 23.09 5.65
C THR A 315 -21.08 21.83 4.84
N THR A 316 -21.57 21.97 3.60
CA THR A 316 -21.79 20.85 2.66
C THR A 316 -20.49 20.45 1.94
N LYS A 317 -19.52 21.35 1.83
CA LYS A 317 -18.21 21.08 1.24
C LYS A 317 -17.29 20.38 2.24
N LEU A 318 -17.37 19.06 2.24
CA LEU A 318 -16.44 18.20 2.98
C LEU A 318 -15.07 18.14 2.29
N ALA A 319 -14.01 18.21 3.10
CA ALA A 319 -12.70 17.71 2.71
C ALA A 319 -12.69 16.17 2.81
N LEU A 320 -11.84 15.52 2.02
CA LEU A 320 -11.56 14.09 2.17
C LEU A 320 -10.52 13.87 3.28
N GLY A 321 -10.33 12.63 3.70
CA GLY A 321 -9.44 12.29 4.81
C GLY A 321 -10.14 12.34 6.18
N PHE A 322 -9.36 12.25 7.25
CA PHE A 322 -9.86 12.32 8.62
C PHE A 322 -8.78 12.90 9.55
N PHE A 323 -9.15 13.84 10.41
CA PHE A 323 -8.32 14.28 11.54
C PHE A 323 -8.73 13.51 12.79
N GLY A 324 -7.84 12.73 13.40
CA GLY A 324 -8.12 11.91 14.58
C GLY A 324 -7.48 12.43 15.87
N ALA A 325 -8.08 12.05 17.00
CA ALA A 325 -7.47 12.12 18.32
C ALA A 325 -7.54 10.73 18.98
N SER A 326 -6.42 10.25 19.54
CA SER A 326 -6.34 8.91 20.17
C SER A 326 -5.20 8.82 21.17
N ALA A 327 -5.38 8.13 22.30
CA ALA A 327 -4.24 7.65 23.06
C ALA A 327 -3.43 6.64 22.24
N MET A 328 -2.14 6.49 22.52
CA MET A 328 -1.24 5.58 21.80
C MET A 328 -0.45 4.69 22.78
N SER A 329 -0.69 3.38 22.71
CA SER A 329 0.25 2.40 23.25
C SER A 329 1.24 1.98 22.16
N GLN A 330 2.51 1.83 22.50
CA GLN A 330 3.55 1.44 21.54
C GLN A 330 4.45 0.35 22.14
N GLN A 331 4.70 -0.70 21.37
CA GLN A 331 5.68 -1.74 21.70
C GLN A 331 6.68 -1.94 20.55
N ARG A 332 7.82 -2.53 20.88
CA ARG A 332 8.94 -2.78 19.97
C ARG A 332 9.44 -4.20 20.12
N LEU A 333 9.91 -4.79 19.02
CA LEU A 333 10.47 -6.13 18.97
C LEU A 333 11.73 -6.11 18.10
N THR A 334 12.81 -6.66 18.63
CA THR A 334 13.94 -7.11 17.81
C THR A 334 13.81 -8.61 17.62
N ILE A 335 13.68 -9.05 16.37
CA ILE A 335 13.72 -10.48 16.02
C ILE A 335 15.17 -10.79 15.65
N PRO A 336 15.85 -11.70 16.36
CA PRO A 336 17.23 -12.05 16.04
C PRO A 336 17.29 -12.83 14.72
N GLY A 337 18.40 -12.71 13.99
CA GLY A 337 18.55 -13.32 12.65
C GLY A 337 18.88 -14.81 12.66
N ASP A 338 19.26 -15.35 13.81
CA ASP A 338 19.64 -16.75 14.07
C ASP A 338 18.46 -17.73 13.99
N THR A 339 17.21 -17.24 14.13
CA THR A 339 16.00 -18.06 13.92
C THR A 339 15.79 -18.50 12.46
N ILE A 340 16.63 -18.04 11.53
CA ILE A 340 16.61 -18.44 10.12
C ILE A 340 17.74 -19.45 9.86
N ASN A 341 17.41 -20.65 9.38
CA ASN A 341 18.42 -21.57 8.88
C ASN A 341 19.03 -21.02 7.57
N TYR A 342 20.26 -20.49 7.68
CA TYR A 342 20.97 -19.81 6.60
C TYR A 342 21.13 -20.66 5.34
N ASP A 343 21.47 -21.94 5.49
CA ASP A 343 21.65 -22.86 4.37
C ASP A 343 20.36 -23.04 3.57
N ARG A 344 19.22 -23.27 4.26
CA ARG A 344 17.90 -23.34 3.61
C ARG A 344 17.47 -22.02 2.97
N PHE A 345 17.93 -20.87 3.49
CA PHE A 345 17.65 -19.58 2.87
C PHE A 345 18.36 -19.45 1.52
N LEU A 346 19.63 -19.88 1.41
CA LEU A 346 20.42 -19.81 0.18
C LEU A 346 20.16 -20.96 -0.83
N ILE A 347 20.01 -22.19 -0.36
CA ILE A 347 19.98 -23.41 -1.20
C ILE A 347 18.78 -23.44 -2.17
N ASN A 348 17.70 -22.72 -1.88
CA ASN A 348 16.48 -22.67 -2.71
C ASN A 348 16.65 -21.91 -4.06
N GLY A 349 17.87 -21.73 -4.59
CA GLY A 349 18.15 -21.03 -5.84
C GLY A 349 17.87 -19.52 -5.83
N LYS A 350 17.19 -19.03 -4.79
CA LYS A 350 16.95 -17.62 -4.48
C LYS A 350 18.27 -16.93 -4.09
N ARG A 351 19.12 -16.67 -5.09
CA ARG A 351 19.76 -15.36 -5.15
C ARG A 351 18.61 -14.34 -5.17
N PHE A 352 18.25 -13.80 -4.02
CA PHE A 352 17.67 -12.47 -4.00
C PHE A 352 18.77 -11.56 -4.55
N ILE A 353 18.75 -11.32 -5.86
CA ILE A 353 19.84 -10.66 -6.57
C ILE A 353 20.04 -9.32 -5.87
N PRO A 354 21.20 -9.09 -5.21
CA PRO A 354 21.43 -7.81 -4.56
C PRO A 354 21.36 -6.76 -5.66
N PRO A 355 20.50 -5.74 -5.52
CA PRO A 355 20.29 -4.80 -6.61
C PRO A 355 21.59 -4.03 -6.84
N THR A 356 21.97 -3.88 -8.09
CA THR A 356 23.29 -3.39 -8.52
C THR A 356 23.56 -2.01 -7.92
N GLY A 357 24.66 -1.86 -7.19
CA GLY A 357 24.99 -0.62 -6.47
C GLY A 357 24.94 -0.75 -4.95
N ASP A 358 24.66 0.38 -4.30
CA ASP A 358 24.59 0.53 -2.84
C ASP A 358 23.13 0.63 -2.34
N CYS A 359 22.95 1.05 -1.09
CA CYS A 359 21.64 1.19 -0.48
C CYS A 359 20.85 2.43 -0.96
N TYR A 360 21.52 3.56 -1.15
CA TYR A 360 20.91 4.82 -1.57
C TYR A 360 20.55 4.83 -3.05
N THR A 361 21.29 4.09 -3.88
CA THR A 361 20.93 3.91 -5.30
C THR A 361 19.70 3.03 -5.51
N ASN A 362 19.42 2.09 -4.58
CA ASN A 362 18.46 1.01 -4.80
C ASN A 362 17.20 1.05 -3.92
N PHE A 363 17.20 1.79 -2.81
CA PHE A 363 16.08 1.83 -1.87
C PHE A 363 15.71 3.25 -1.47
N SER A 364 14.43 3.47 -1.18
CA SER A 364 13.95 4.73 -0.60
C SER A 364 14.22 4.77 0.91
N GLN A 365 14.76 5.90 1.38
CA GLN A 365 15.02 6.19 2.80
C GLN A 365 15.77 5.10 3.59
N PRO A 366 16.86 4.49 3.06
CA PRO A 366 17.60 3.45 3.78
C PRO A 366 18.41 4.05 4.93
N ILE A 367 18.65 3.24 5.97
CA ILE A 367 19.55 3.58 7.09
C ILE A 367 20.72 2.59 7.17
N LEU A 368 21.93 3.12 7.34
CA LEU A 368 23.18 2.35 7.43
C LEU A 368 23.61 2.06 8.88
N VAL A 369 22.94 2.70 9.83
CA VAL A 369 23.08 2.53 11.28
C VAL A 369 21.70 2.07 11.78
N PRO A 370 21.62 1.08 12.69
CA PRO A 370 20.33 0.61 13.17
C PRO A 370 19.58 1.69 13.98
N PRO A 371 18.25 1.57 14.14
CA PRO A 371 17.44 2.52 14.89
C PRO A 371 17.89 2.70 16.35
N GLN A 372 17.64 3.88 16.91
CA GLN A 372 17.91 4.15 18.33
C GLN A 372 17.13 3.20 19.23
N GLY A 373 17.82 2.53 20.16
CA GLY A 373 17.24 1.51 21.06
C GLY A 373 17.32 0.07 20.55
N TRP A 374 18.00 -0.18 19.42
CA TRP A 374 18.42 -1.54 19.05
C TRP A 374 19.58 -2.03 19.93
N PRO A 375 19.72 -3.34 20.20
CA PRO A 375 20.96 -3.86 20.77
C PRO A 375 22.15 -3.62 19.81
N PRO A 376 23.38 -3.42 20.33
CA PRO A 376 24.58 -3.42 19.51
C PRO A 376 24.79 -4.79 18.84
N ARG A 377 25.59 -4.79 17.75
CA ARG A 377 26.10 -6.02 17.13
C ARG A 377 27.24 -6.61 17.94
#